data_AF-A0A0U5JXC1-F1
#
_entry.id   AF-A0A0U5JXC1-F1
#
_cell.length_a   1.000
_cell.length_b   1.000
_cell.length_c   1.000
_cell.angle_alpha   90.00
_cell.angle_beta   90.00
_cell.angle_gamma   90.00
#
_symmetry.space_group_name_H-M   'P 1'
#
loop_
_entity.id
_entity.type
_entity.pdbx_description
1 polymer ?
#
loop_
_entity_poly.entity_id
_entity_poly.type
_entity_poly.pdbx_seq_one_letter_code
_entity_poly.pdbx_strand_id
1 'polypeptide(L)'
;MNNAEFINKAKYIVAKYTNENILKPEQGLISENEVFVAWYAKVLQNHKALLATLIEGDQHYYEVTYNGDKKQLYLDVYNKQENKSFEVEN
;
A
#
# COMPACT_ATOMS: atom_id res chain seq x y z
N MET A 1 -1.92 -14.05 11.80
CA MET A 1 -1.61 -12.61 11.82
C MET A 1 -2.88 -11.90 12.23
N ASN A 2 -2.81 -11.03 13.24
CA ASN A 2 -3.95 -10.17 13.58
C ASN A 2 -3.99 -8.93 12.66
N ASN A 3 -5.05 -8.13 12.76
CA ASN A 3 -5.25 -6.97 11.90
C ASN A 3 -4.12 -5.94 12.01
N ALA A 4 -3.72 -5.59 13.23
CA ALA A 4 -2.69 -4.58 13.49
C ALA A 4 -1.31 -5.05 12.97
N GLU A 5 -0.96 -6.30 13.23
CA GLU A 5 0.26 -6.93 12.70
C GLU A 5 0.32 -6.86 11.17
N PHE A 6 -0.80 -7.17 10.50
CA PHE A 6 -0.87 -7.13 9.04
C PHE A 6 -0.71 -5.70 8.51
N ILE A 7 -1.45 -4.74 9.05
CA ILE A 7 -1.41 -3.35 8.59
C ILE A 7 0.00 -2.76 8.78
N ASN A 8 0.62 -2.97 9.94
CA ASN A 8 1.98 -2.50 10.19
C ASN A 8 2.98 -3.12 9.21
N LYS A 9 2.84 -4.43 8.94
CA LYS A 9 3.72 -5.12 8.00
C LYS A 9 3.50 -4.69 6.55
N ALA A 10 2.26 -4.41 6.16
CA ALA A 10 1.92 -3.89 4.84
C ALA A 10 2.52 -2.50 4.62
N LYS A 11 2.36 -1.58 5.58
CA LYS A 11 2.97 -0.24 5.51
C LYS A 11 4.49 -0.31 5.43
N TYR A 12 5.12 -1.15 6.25
CA TYR A 12 6.57 -1.38 6.19
C TYR A 12 7.04 -1.87 4.82
N ILE A 13 6.35 -2.86 4.23
CA ILE A 13 6.69 -3.39 2.90
C ILE A 13 6.61 -2.31 1.83
N VAL A 14 5.57 -1.48 1.87
CA VAL A 14 5.42 -0.36 0.91
C VAL A 14 6.51 0.68 1.11
N ALA A 15 6.78 1.12 2.34
CA ALA A 15 7.85 2.08 2.62
C ALA A 15 9.21 1.56 2.13
N LYS A 16 9.53 0.31 2.45
CA LYS A 16 10.76 -0.35 1.99
C LYS A 16 10.84 -0.40 0.46
N TYR A 17 9.80 -0.90 -0.21
CA TYR A 17 9.78 -1.00 -1.67
C TYR A 17 9.96 0.37 -2.33
N THR A 18 9.29 1.39 -1.80
CA THR A 18 9.33 2.75 -2.32
C THR A 18 10.72 3.37 -2.17
N ASN A 19 11.35 3.19 -1.01
CA ASN A 19 12.74 3.59 -0.75
C ASN A 19 13.75 2.92 -1.69
N GLU A 20 13.53 1.65 -2.04
CA GLU A 20 14.46 0.86 -2.86
C GLU A 20 14.27 1.06 -4.38
N ASN A 21 13.05 1.35 -4.83
CA ASN A 21 12.69 1.24 -6.26
C ASN A 21 12.09 2.52 -6.86
N ILE A 22 11.55 3.42 -6.05
CA ILE A 22 10.76 4.57 -6.53
C ILE A 22 11.47 5.90 -6.22
N LEU A 23 11.94 6.08 -4.97
CA LEU A 23 12.56 7.32 -4.55
C LEU A 23 13.93 7.52 -5.21
N LYS A 24 14.18 8.77 -5.59
CA LYS A 24 15.51 9.21 -5.99
C LYS A 24 16.35 9.55 -4.75
N PRO A 25 17.69 9.43 -4.80
CA PRO A 25 18.56 9.68 -3.66
C PRO A 25 18.35 11.05 -2.97
N GLU A 26 17.98 12.07 -3.72
CA GLU A 26 17.74 13.43 -3.23
C GLU A 26 16.44 13.61 -2.41
N GLN A 27 15.48 12.68 -2.50
CA GLN A 27 14.17 12.80 -1.84
C GLN A 27 14.18 12.35 -0.38
N GLY A 28 15.29 11.73 0.08
CA GLY A 28 15.34 11.08 1.39
C GLY A 28 14.56 9.76 1.41
N LEU A 29 14.63 9.04 2.54
CA LEU A 29 13.89 7.79 2.74
C LEU A 29 12.62 8.08 3.56
N ILE A 30 11.55 7.34 3.28
CA ILE A 30 10.31 7.38 4.06
C ILE A 30 10.21 6.23 5.05
N SER A 31 9.40 6.42 6.09
CA SER A 31 8.97 5.38 7.03
C SER A 31 7.54 4.90 6.76
N GLU A 32 7.12 3.85 7.47
CA GLU A 32 5.73 3.36 7.47
C GLU A 32 4.69 4.40 7.91
N ASN A 33 5.10 5.50 8.58
CA ASN A 33 4.19 6.58 8.97
C ASN A 33 3.73 7.41 7.77
N GLU A 34 4.54 7.46 6.72
CA GLU A 34 4.24 8.14 5.45
C GLU A 34 3.46 7.23 4.47
N VAL A 35 3.07 6.03 4.91
CA VAL A 35 2.19 5.11 4.18
C VAL A 35 0.82 5.06 4.83
N PHE A 36 -0.23 5.30 4.05
CA PHE A 36 -1.62 5.23 4.50
C PHE A 36 -2.40 4.11 3.82
N VAL A 37 -3.40 3.60 4.52
CA VAL A 37 -4.28 2.53 4.04
C VAL A 37 -5.51 3.18 3.44
N ALA A 38 -5.67 3.05 2.12
CA ALA A 38 -6.84 3.53 1.41
C ALA A 38 -8.02 2.55 1.55
N TRP A 39 -7.74 1.25 1.58
CA TRP A 39 -8.75 0.21 1.77
C TRP A 39 -8.15 -1.02 2.45
N TYR A 40 -8.97 -1.72 3.22
CA TYR A 40 -8.58 -2.95 3.91
C TYR A 40 -9.75 -3.94 3.99
N ALA A 41 -9.44 -5.21 3.78
CA ALA A 41 -10.33 -6.31 4.11
C ALA A 41 -9.61 -7.52 4.69
N LYS A 42 -10.36 -8.27 5.47
CA LYS A 42 -9.96 -9.57 6.02
C LYS A 42 -11.05 -10.59 5.73
N VAL A 43 -10.63 -11.75 5.21
CA VAL A 43 -11.51 -12.90 4.99
C VAL A 43 -10.82 -14.12 5.57
N LEU A 44 -11.37 -14.65 6.67
CA LEU A 44 -10.77 -15.75 7.44
C LEU A 44 -9.30 -15.44 7.81
N GLN A 45 -8.33 -16.28 7.44
CA GLN A 45 -6.90 -16.09 7.67
C GLN A 45 -6.20 -15.13 6.68
N ASN A 46 -6.90 -14.64 5.65
CA ASN A 46 -6.34 -13.81 4.61
C ASN A 46 -6.59 -12.32 4.85
N HIS A 47 -5.61 -11.50 4.49
CA HIS A 47 -5.70 -10.04 4.57
C HIS A 47 -5.32 -9.41 3.24
N LYS A 48 -5.94 -8.27 2.93
CA LYS A 48 -5.60 -7.46 1.76
C LYS A 48 -5.73 -5.99 2.16
N ALA A 49 -4.74 -5.19 1.79
CA ALA A 49 -4.80 -3.74 1.94
C ALA A 49 -4.37 -3.07 0.64
N LEU A 50 -5.11 -2.03 0.25
CA LEU A 50 -4.69 -1.06 -0.73
C LEU A 50 -4.08 0.12 0.02
N LEU A 51 -2.85 0.49 -0.34
CA LEU A 51 -2.06 1.51 0.30
C LEU A 51 -1.56 2.53 -0.72
N ALA A 52 -1.19 3.70 -0.23
CA ALA A 52 -0.50 4.74 -0.98
C ALA A 52 0.48 5.47 -0.05
N THR A 53 1.41 6.21 -0.64
CA THR A 53 2.38 7.01 0.10
C THR A 53 1.99 8.49 0.07
N LEU A 54 2.52 9.27 1.01
CA LEU A 54 2.44 10.73 1.03
C LEU A 54 3.58 11.40 0.27
N ILE A 55 4.36 10.64 -0.52
CA ILE A 55 5.48 11.18 -1.29
C ILE A 55 4.94 12.07 -2.40
N GLU A 56 5.44 13.30 -2.46
CA GLU A 56 5.09 14.22 -3.53
C GLU A 56 5.55 13.65 -4.89
N GLY A 57 4.61 13.55 -5.82
CA GLY A 57 4.84 13.00 -7.16
C GLY A 57 4.77 11.47 -7.25
N ASP A 58 4.55 10.75 -6.14
CA ASP A 58 4.24 9.32 -6.22
C ASP A 58 2.83 9.13 -6.79
N GLN A 59 2.75 8.39 -7.91
CA GLN A 59 1.51 8.08 -8.61
C GLN A 59 1.12 6.60 -8.47
N HIS A 60 1.67 5.90 -7.48
CA HIS A 60 1.40 4.49 -7.30
C HIS A 60 0.30 4.20 -6.28
N TYR A 61 -0.44 3.13 -6.52
CA TYR A 61 -1.14 2.39 -5.47
C TYR A 61 -0.43 1.05 -5.26
N TYR A 62 -0.45 0.59 -4.01
CA TYR A 62 0.19 -0.66 -3.60
C TYR A 62 -0.87 -1.58 -3.02
N GLU A 63 -0.99 -2.80 -3.51
CA GLU A 63 -1.78 -3.84 -2.83
C GLU A 63 -0.83 -4.78 -2.11
N VAL A 64 -1.01 -4.91 -0.79
CA VAL A 64 -0.36 -5.97 -0.02
C VAL A 64 -1.40 -7.04 0.30
N THR A 65 -1.08 -8.28 -0.02
CA THR A 65 -1.94 -9.44 0.24
C THR A 65 -1.22 -10.45 1.13
N TYR A 66 -1.83 -10.82 2.25
CA TYR A 66 -1.39 -11.93 3.08
C TYR A 66 -2.26 -13.16 2.81
N ASN A 67 -1.64 -14.22 2.29
CA ASN A 67 -2.22 -15.55 2.22
C ASN A 67 -1.95 -16.29 3.54
N GLY A 68 -2.98 -16.48 4.35
CA GLY A 68 -2.88 -17.09 5.67
C GLY A 68 -2.62 -18.60 5.63
N ASP A 69 -3.07 -19.29 4.59
CA ASP A 69 -2.85 -20.73 4.42
C ASP A 69 -1.39 -21.04 4.12
N LYS A 70 -0.82 -20.28 3.18
CA LYS A 70 0.57 -20.43 2.75
C LYS A 70 1.57 -19.62 3.58
N LYS A 71 1.07 -18.72 4.45
CA LYS A 71 1.86 -17.75 5.22
C LYS A 71 2.75 -16.87 4.34
N GLN A 72 2.23 -16.41 3.20
CA GLN A 72 2.96 -15.62 2.19
C GLN A 72 2.41 -14.20 2.09
N LEU A 73 3.29 -13.24 1.82
CA LEU A 73 2.93 -11.86 1.48
C LEU A 73 3.24 -11.61 0.01
N TYR A 74 2.32 -10.92 -0.65
CA TYR A 74 2.46 -10.45 -2.03
C TYR A 74 2.35 -8.94 -2.04
N LEU A 75 3.09 -8.31 -2.95
CA LEU A 75 3.04 -6.87 -3.22
C LEU A 75 2.76 -6.70 -4.71
N ASP A 76 1.64 -6.08 -5.02
CA ASP A 76 1.30 -5.61 -6.36
C ASP A 76 1.44 -4.09 -6.39
N VAL A 77 2.03 -3.56 -7.46
CA VAL A 77 2.29 -2.13 -7.66
C VAL A 77 1.56 -1.66 -8.91
N TYR A 78 0.72 -0.66 -8.75
CA TYR A 78 -0.12 -0.11 -9.81
C TYR A 78 0.24 1.34 -10.10
N ASN A 79 0.33 1.70 -11.38
CA ASN A 79 0.50 3.10 -11.80
C ASN A 79 -0.87 3.74 -11.99
N LYS A 80 -1.17 4.77 -11.20
CA LYS A 80 -2.37 5.59 -11.38
C LYS A 80 -2.30 6.28 -12.74
N GLN A 81 -3.29 5.99 -13.58
CA GLN A 81 -3.37 6.54 -14.94
C GLN A 81 -4.01 7.93 -14.93
N GLU A 82 -5.14 8.08 -14.25
CA GLU A 82 -5.89 9.34 -14.20
C GLU A 82 -6.79 9.44 -12.96
N ASN A 83 -7.29 10.64 -12.69
CA ASN A 83 -8.36 10.90 -11.74
C ASN A 83 -9.43 11.73 -12.45
N LYS A 84 -10.64 11.19 -12.56
CA LYS A 84 -11.81 11.84 -13.16
C LYS A 84 -12.92 11.92 -12.13
N SER A 85 -13.48 13.10 -11.96
CA SER A 85 -14.71 13.29 -11.19
C SER A 85 -15.91 13.11 -12.11
N PHE A 86 -16.97 12.51 -11.57
CA PHE A 86 -18.26 12.37 -12.22
C PHE A 86 -19.32 12.99 -11.31
N GLU A 87 -20.22 13.77 -11.88
CA GLU A 87 -21.39 14.25 -11.15
C GLU A 87 -22.39 13.09 -11.01
N VAL A 88 -22.97 12.95 -9.83
CA VAL A 88 -24.04 11.99 -9.54
C VAL A 88 -25.24 12.79 -9.06
N GLU A 89 -26.37 12.62 -9.74
CA GLU A 89 -27.64 13.19 -9.33
C GLU A 89 -28.11 12.48 -8.05
N ASN A 90 -28.67 13.26 -7.11
CA ASN A 90 -29.24 12.74 -5.86
C ASN A 90 -30.63 12.13 -6.09
#